data_AF-A0A952WM43-F1
#
_entry.id   AF-A0A952WM43-F1
#
_cell.length_a   1.000
_cell.length_b   1.000
_cell.length_c   1.000
_cell.angle_alpha   90.00
_cell.angle_beta   90.00
_cell.angle_gamma   90.00
#
_symmetry.space_group_name_H-M   'P 1'
#
loop_
_entity.id
_entity.type
_entity.pdbx_description
1 polymer ?
#
loop_
_entity_poly.entity_id
_entity_poly.type
_entity_poly.pdbx_seq_one_letter_code
_entity_poly.pdbx_strand_id
1 'polypeptide(L)'
;MKKARTKASVGGDAVATGLAKIGLVLRHQAWQAGETSGLTPTQSQVLAVVLASPEGWLGVSEVARQLAVTQPTASDAITALERKKLVVRDRAGHDARVVRVRVTTEGRRRSRESAQWPDALLKAIDELDPVERGVFVKGLTKMIRSLQESGRISTVRMCATCTYFRPHQHPGAQAPHHCAYVDAPLRDADLRLDCQEHELAGEDVRPKLWQVFIKGGPSGEAVSPGAWPAMPTKSRGIRS
;
A
#
# COMPACT_ATOMS: atom_id res chain seq x y z
N MET A 1 -39.39 -17.81 11.61
CA MET A 1 -38.12 -18.31 12.20
C MET A 1 -36.95 -17.51 11.62
N LYS A 2 -36.53 -16.42 12.27
CA LYS A 2 -35.36 -15.61 11.87
C LYS A 2 -34.12 -16.19 12.58
N LYS A 3 -33.22 -16.83 11.82
CA LYS A 3 -31.96 -17.39 12.35
C LYS A 3 -31.13 -16.29 13.00
N ALA A 4 -30.71 -16.52 14.24
CA ALA A 4 -29.75 -15.71 14.96
C ALA A 4 -28.47 -15.57 14.13
N ARG A 5 -28.18 -14.35 13.66
CA ARG A 5 -26.85 -14.00 13.15
C ARG A 5 -25.88 -14.06 14.33
N THR A 6 -24.88 -14.93 14.25
CA THR A 6 -23.84 -15.08 15.30
C THR A 6 -23.06 -13.78 15.46
N LYS A 7 -22.64 -13.46 16.70
CA LYS A 7 -21.94 -12.21 17.07
C LYS A 7 -20.72 -11.89 16.17
N ALA A 8 -20.06 -12.90 15.62
CA ALA A 8 -18.96 -12.77 14.66
C ALA A 8 -19.39 -12.19 13.29
N SER A 9 -20.59 -12.52 12.79
CA SER A 9 -21.11 -11.93 11.54
C SER A 9 -21.51 -10.47 11.74
N VAL A 10 -21.95 -10.09 12.94
CA VAL A 10 -22.30 -8.70 13.28
C VAL A 10 -21.06 -7.81 13.30
N GLY A 11 -19.94 -8.31 13.83
CA GLY A 11 -18.66 -7.60 13.78
C GLY A 11 -18.10 -7.43 12.37
N GLY A 12 -18.19 -8.47 11.53
CA GLY A 12 -17.75 -8.41 10.12
C GLY A 12 -18.56 -7.42 9.28
N ASP A 13 -19.89 -7.44 9.44
CA ASP A 13 -20.79 -6.51 8.73
C ASP A 13 -20.53 -5.05 9.12
N ALA A 14 -20.20 -4.78 10.38
CA ALA A 14 -19.86 -3.44 10.85
C ALA A 14 -18.56 -2.90 10.23
N VAL A 15 -17.50 -3.72 10.18
CA VAL A 15 -16.23 -3.33 9.54
C VAL A 15 -16.44 -3.07 8.04
N ALA A 16 -17.14 -3.96 7.34
CA ALA A 16 -17.43 -3.79 5.92
C ALA A 16 -18.24 -2.51 5.64
N THR A 17 -19.27 -2.25 6.46
CA THR A 17 -20.09 -1.04 6.37
C THR A 17 -19.26 0.22 6.64
N GLY A 18 -18.41 0.21 7.67
CA GLY A 18 -17.51 1.30 7.99
C GLY A 18 -16.55 1.62 6.84
N LEU A 19 -15.87 0.61 6.29
CA LEU A 19 -15.00 0.76 5.12
C LEU A 19 -15.74 1.30 3.90
N ALA A 20 -16.98 0.87 3.67
CA ALA A 20 -17.81 1.40 2.59
C ALA A 20 -18.17 2.89 2.80
N LYS A 21 -18.46 3.31 4.04
CA LYS A 21 -18.75 4.71 4.37
C LYS A 21 -17.53 5.61 4.23
N ILE A 22 -16.36 5.19 4.72
CA ILE A 22 -15.10 5.91 4.52
C ILE A 22 -14.75 5.95 3.02
N GLY A 23 -14.93 4.83 2.30
CA GLY A 23 -14.73 4.77 0.86
C GLY A 23 -15.60 5.73 0.06
N LEU A 24 -16.83 6.01 0.53
CA LEU A 24 -17.70 7.02 -0.08
C LEU A 24 -17.12 8.44 0.07
N VAL A 25 -16.65 8.80 1.26
CA VAL A 25 -16.01 10.10 1.53
C VAL A 25 -14.78 10.28 0.64
N LEU A 26 -13.93 9.25 0.58
CA LEU A 26 -12.75 9.24 -0.29
C LEU A 26 -13.10 9.43 -1.77
N ARG A 27 -14.14 8.76 -2.26
CA ARG A 27 -14.61 8.90 -3.65
C ARG A 27 -15.13 10.30 -3.95
N HIS A 28 -15.97 10.84 -3.06
CA HIS A 28 -16.54 12.18 -3.21
C HIS A 28 -15.42 13.24 -3.26
N GLN A 29 -14.45 13.14 -2.37
CA GLN A 29 -13.33 14.08 -2.32
C GLN A 29 -12.39 13.92 -3.52
N ALA A 30 -12.16 12.69 -3.99
CA ALA A 30 -11.41 12.47 -5.24
C ALA A 30 -12.10 13.08 -6.46
N TRP A 31 -13.44 13.14 -6.49
CA TRP A 31 -14.19 13.85 -7.53
C TRP A 31 -14.04 15.37 -7.43
N GLN A 32 -14.21 15.94 -6.24
CA GLN A 32 -14.03 17.39 -6.02
C GLN A 32 -12.60 17.86 -6.29
N ALA A 33 -11.59 17.09 -5.87
CA ALA A 33 -10.20 17.36 -6.19
C ALA A 33 -9.92 17.27 -7.70
N GLY A 34 -10.70 16.48 -8.43
CA GLY A 34 -10.59 16.37 -9.87
C GLY A 34 -11.11 17.60 -10.61
N GLU A 35 -12.14 18.27 -10.08
CA GLU A 35 -12.66 19.54 -10.62
C GLU A 35 -11.63 20.66 -10.49
N THR A 36 -10.89 20.72 -9.37
CA THR A 36 -9.89 21.76 -9.11
C THR A 36 -8.53 21.46 -9.76
N SER A 37 -8.07 20.21 -9.74
CA SER A 37 -6.78 19.80 -10.34
C SER A 37 -6.85 19.60 -11.86
N GLY A 38 -8.07 19.47 -12.39
CA GLY A 38 -8.34 19.09 -13.77
C GLY A 38 -7.98 17.63 -14.07
N LEU A 39 -7.75 16.76 -13.08
CA LEU A 39 -7.43 15.34 -13.26
C LEU A 39 -8.59 14.45 -12.80
N THR A 40 -8.92 13.41 -13.57
CA THR A 40 -9.88 12.41 -13.08
C THR A 40 -9.25 11.52 -12.01
N PRO A 41 -10.03 10.84 -11.14
CA PRO A 41 -9.48 9.92 -10.14
C PRO A 41 -8.55 8.86 -10.75
N THR A 42 -8.94 8.27 -11.88
CA THR A 42 -8.10 7.29 -12.59
C THR A 42 -6.80 7.91 -13.08
N GLN A 43 -6.80 9.16 -13.56
CA GLN A 43 -5.58 9.85 -13.99
C GLN A 43 -4.63 10.10 -12.80
N SER A 44 -5.15 10.57 -11.67
CA SER A 44 -4.37 10.76 -10.44
C SER A 44 -3.77 9.43 -9.93
N GLN A 45 -4.56 8.36 -9.97
CA GLN A 45 -4.12 7.02 -9.59
C GLN A 45 -3.03 6.45 -10.52
N VAL A 46 -3.13 6.69 -11.84
CA VAL A 46 -2.07 6.32 -12.80
C VAL A 46 -0.76 7.04 -12.44
N LEU A 47 -0.81 8.36 -12.15
CA LEU A 47 0.40 9.09 -11.75
C LEU A 47 1.02 8.51 -10.46
N ALA A 48 0.20 8.20 -9.45
CA ALA A 48 0.67 7.64 -8.19
C ALA A 48 1.33 6.27 -8.38
N VAL A 49 0.69 5.36 -9.13
CA VAL A 49 1.21 4.01 -9.38
C VAL A 49 2.51 4.04 -10.19
N VAL A 50 2.60 4.89 -11.21
CA VAL A 50 3.83 4.99 -12.02
C VAL A 50 4.97 5.61 -11.21
N LEU A 51 4.68 6.56 -10.30
CA LEU A 51 5.69 7.13 -9.40
C LEU A 51 6.17 6.17 -8.31
N ALA A 52 5.32 5.23 -7.91
CA ALA A 52 5.69 4.17 -6.97
C ALA A 52 6.58 3.09 -7.60
N SER A 53 6.71 3.05 -8.94
CA SER A 53 7.57 2.10 -9.66
C SER A 53 9.05 2.36 -9.36
N PRO A 54 9.82 1.37 -8.84
CA PRO A 54 11.25 1.52 -8.58
C PRO A 54 12.06 1.90 -9.82
N GLU A 55 11.68 1.40 -11.00
CA GLU A 55 12.37 1.69 -12.26
C GLU A 55 11.94 3.03 -12.89
N GLY A 56 10.95 3.72 -12.31
CA GLY A 56 10.36 4.95 -12.85
C GLY A 56 9.56 4.76 -14.15
N TRP A 57 9.45 3.52 -14.63
CA TRP A 57 8.65 3.12 -15.79
C TRP A 57 7.64 2.05 -15.38
N LEU A 58 6.47 2.04 -16.03
CA LEU A 58 5.49 0.98 -15.85
C LEU A 58 4.80 0.64 -17.18
N GLY A 59 4.55 -0.63 -17.45
CA GLY A 59 3.79 -1.06 -18.62
C GLY A 59 2.29 -0.77 -18.48
N VAL A 60 1.57 -0.58 -19.59
CA VAL A 60 0.12 -0.30 -19.54
C VAL A 60 -0.68 -1.45 -18.88
N SER A 61 -0.32 -2.70 -19.16
CA SER A 61 -0.92 -3.88 -18.50
C SER A 61 -0.70 -3.89 -16.99
N GLU A 62 0.49 -3.48 -16.57
CA GLU A 62 0.88 -3.43 -15.17
C GLU A 62 0.16 -2.29 -14.43
N VAL A 63 0.01 -1.11 -15.06
CA VAL A 63 -0.85 -0.02 -14.56
C VAL A 63 -2.28 -0.52 -14.35
N ALA A 64 -2.85 -1.21 -15.34
CA ALA A 64 -4.23 -1.72 -15.25
C ALA A 64 -4.40 -2.71 -14.08
N ARG A 65 -3.43 -3.62 -13.92
CA ARG A 65 -3.40 -4.61 -12.83
C ARG A 65 -3.29 -3.96 -11.46
N GLN A 66 -2.41 -2.98 -11.29
CA GLN A 66 -2.24 -2.29 -10.01
C GLN A 66 -3.46 -1.45 -9.61
N LEU A 67 -4.14 -0.86 -10.59
CA LEU A 67 -5.36 -0.08 -10.37
C LEU A 67 -6.64 -0.91 -10.33
N ALA A 68 -6.56 -2.22 -10.59
CA ALA A 68 -7.72 -3.10 -10.75
C ALA A 68 -8.77 -2.56 -11.76
N VAL A 69 -8.30 -1.98 -12.87
CA VAL A 69 -9.12 -1.51 -14.00
C VAL A 69 -8.81 -2.31 -15.26
N THR A 70 -9.64 -2.17 -16.30
CA THR A 70 -9.36 -2.80 -17.59
C THR A 70 -8.20 -2.11 -18.30
N GLN A 71 -7.50 -2.85 -19.16
CA GLN A 71 -6.39 -2.29 -19.96
C GLN A 71 -6.82 -1.12 -20.86
N PRO A 72 -8.01 -1.13 -21.51
CA PRO A 72 -8.54 0.05 -22.21
C PRO A 72 -8.69 1.27 -21.31
N THR A 73 -9.28 1.12 -20.11
CA THR A 73 -9.44 2.21 -19.15
C THR A 73 -8.08 2.80 -18.73
N ALA A 74 -7.09 1.95 -18.47
CA ALA A 74 -5.73 2.40 -18.17
C ALA A 74 -5.09 3.14 -19.35
N SER A 75 -5.22 2.61 -20.58
CA SER A 75 -4.70 3.21 -21.80
C SER A 75 -5.30 4.61 -22.03
N ASP A 76 -6.62 4.76 -21.89
CA ASP A 76 -7.32 6.03 -22.06
C ASP A 76 -6.89 7.08 -21.05
N ALA A 77 -6.74 6.67 -19.77
CA ALA A 77 -6.23 7.53 -18.73
C ALA A 77 -4.79 8.00 -19.02
N ILE A 78 -3.91 7.09 -19.46
CA ILE A 78 -2.53 7.42 -19.86
C ILE A 78 -2.54 8.35 -21.07
N THR A 79 -3.40 8.13 -22.07
CA THR A 79 -3.50 8.99 -23.27
C THR A 79 -3.91 10.41 -22.86
N ALA A 80 -4.88 10.54 -21.96
CA ALA A 80 -5.29 11.83 -21.44
C ALA A 80 -4.17 12.54 -20.66
N LEU A 81 -3.41 11.81 -19.84
CA LEU A 81 -2.25 12.34 -19.12
C LEU A 81 -1.12 12.77 -20.07
N GLU A 82 -0.91 12.05 -21.16
CA GLU A 82 0.10 12.37 -22.17
C GLU A 82 -0.28 13.66 -22.91
N ARG A 83 -1.55 13.83 -23.31
CA ARG A 83 -2.05 15.11 -23.87
C ARG A 83 -1.84 16.28 -22.91
N LYS A 84 -1.98 16.03 -21.60
CA LYS A 84 -1.71 17.01 -20.53
C LYS A 84 -0.21 17.20 -20.22
N LYS A 85 0.69 16.50 -20.93
CA LYS A 85 2.16 16.52 -20.74
C LYS A 85 2.60 16.07 -19.33
N LEU A 86 1.78 15.28 -18.65
CA LEU A 86 2.05 14.78 -17.30
C LEU A 86 2.76 13.43 -17.31
N VAL A 87 2.68 12.71 -18.42
CA VAL A 87 3.42 11.47 -18.65
C VAL A 87 4.04 11.47 -20.04
N VAL A 88 5.04 10.62 -20.22
CA VAL A 88 5.63 10.29 -21.52
C VAL A 88 5.51 8.79 -21.74
N ARG A 89 5.16 8.40 -22.97
CA ARG A 89 5.21 7.01 -23.41
C ARG A 89 6.53 6.72 -24.07
N ASP A 90 7.05 5.52 -23.82
CA ASP A 90 8.18 4.97 -24.53
C ASP A 90 7.83 3.57 -25.02
N ARG A 91 8.17 3.31 -26.28
CA ARG A 91 8.18 1.98 -26.87
C ARG A 91 9.61 1.49 -26.74
N ALA A 92 9.94 1.03 -25.54
CA ALA A 92 11.31 0.65 -25.23
C ALA A 92 11.78 -0.49 -26.14
N GLY A 93 12.93 -0.27 -26.78
CA GLY A 93 13.63 -1.25 -27.59
C GLY A 93 14.07 -2.45 -26.76
N HIS A 94 13.34 -3.56 -26.92
CA HIS A 94 13.74 -4.98 -26.85
C HIS A 94 12.52 -5.86 -27.14
N ASP A 95 11.30 -5.36 -26.88
CA ASP A 95 10.04 -5.88 -27.43
C ASP A 95 9.13 -4.69 -27.78
N ALA A 96 9.07 -4.34 -29.06
CA ALA A 96 8.31 -3.21 -29.60
C ALA A 96 6.79 -3.27 -29.31
N ARG A 97 6.31 -4.38 -28.72
CA ARG A 97 4.92 -4.61 -28.35
C ARG A 97 4.53 -4.04 -26.99
N VAL A 98 5.48 -3.68 -26.12
CA VAL A 98 5.17 -3.19 -24.76
C VAL A 98 5.33 -1.67 -24.67
N VAL A 99 4.21 -0.97 -24.55
CA VAL A 99 4.20 0.47 -24.23
C VAL A 99 4.45 0.66 -22.74
N ARG A 100 5.50 1.40 -22.40
CA ARG A 100 5.80 1.83 -21.03
C ARG A 100 5.51 3.31 -20.85
N VAL A 101 5.16 3.71 -19.64
CA VAL A 101 4.87 5.09 -19.26
C VAL A 101 5.77 5.53 -18.11
N ARG A 102 6.19 6.80 -18.13
CA ARG A 102 6.88 7.48 -17.03
C ARG A 102 6.25 8.83 -16.77
N VAL A 103 6.24 9.25 -15.50
CA VAL A 103 5.74 10.57 -15.09
C VAL A 103 6.77 11.67 -15.35
N THR A 104 6.31 12.81 -15.87
CA THR A 104 7.16 14.01 -16.11
C THR A 104 7.39 14.79 -14.80
N THR A 105 8.25 15.81 -14.83
CA THR A 105 8.43 16.71 -13.69
C THR A 105 7.13 17.44 -13.32
N GLU A 106 6.38 17.90 -14.33
CA GLU A 106 5.07 18.53 -14.10
C GLU A 106 4.03 17.51 -13.62
N GLY A 107 4.04 16.29 -14.16
CA GLY A 107 3.21 15.19 -13.65
C GLY A 107 3.48 14.85 -12.18
N ARG A 108 4.76 14.92 -11.75
CA ARG A 108 5.14 14.77 -10.33
C ARG A 108 4.56 15.87 -9.46
N ARG A 109 4.63 17.13 -9.90
CA ARG A 109 4.07 18.27 -9.17
C ARG A 109 2.55 18.12 -9.01
N ARG A 110 1.85 17.87 -10.12
CA ARG A 110 0.40 17.65 -10.15
C ARG A 110 -0.02 16.45 -9.30
N SER A 111 0.75 15.36 -9.36
CA SER A 111 0.50 14.18 -8.55
C SER A 111 0.56 14.49 -7.07
N ARG A 112 1.57 15.24 -6.60
CA ARG A 112 1.68 15.65 -5.19
C ARG A 112 0.52 16.53 -4.72
N GLU A 113 0.01 17.41 -5.58
CA GLU A 113 -1.17 18.23 -5.29
C GLU A 113 -2.44 17.37 -5.16
N SER A 114 -2.55 16.32 -5.98
CA SER A 114 -3.69 15.38 -5.94
C SER A 114 -3.57 14.24 -4.91
N ALA A 115 -2.36 13.96 -4.43
CA ALA A 115 -2.05 12.82 -3.55
C ALA A 115 -2.19 13.17 -2.07
N GLN A 116 -2.64 14.38 -1.74
CA GLN A 116 -2.92 14.75 -0.36
C GLN A 116 -4.15 13.97 0.10
N TRP A 117 -3.99 13.22 1.20
CA TRP A 117 -5.14 12.67 1.89
C TRP A 117 -6.08 13.81 2.24
N PRO A 118 -7.39 13.64 2.06
CA PRO A 118 -8.30 14.73 2.36
C PRO A 118 -8.16 15.15 3.82
N ASP A 119 -8.00 16.45 4.09
CA ASP A 119 -7.82 16.98 5.44
C ASP A 119 -8.89 16.49 6.42
N ALA A 120 -10.13 16.32 5.94
CA ALA A 120 -11.22 15.78 6.74
C ALA A 120 -10.98 14.34 7.21
N LEU A 121 -10.37 13.50 6.36
CA LEU A 121 -10.01 12.14 6.76
C LEU A 121 -8.82 12.13 7.73
N LEU A 122 -7.80 12.97 7.49
CA LEU A 122 -6.67 13.08 8.41
C LEU A 122 -7.14 13.53 9.81
N LYS A 123 -8.04 14.52 9.88
CA LYS A 123 -8.67 14.96 11.13
C LYS A 123 -9.48 13.86 11.81
N ALA A 124 -10.24 13.07 11.04
CA ALA A 124 -10.99 11.94 11.60
C ALA A 124 -10.05 10.83 12.12
N ILE A 125 -8.91 10.61 11.49
CA ILE A 125 -7.87 9.71 11.99
C ILE A 125 -7.24 10.29 13.27
N ASP A 126 -7.16 11.62 13.38
CA ASP A 126 -6.60 12.26 14.57
C ASP A 126 -7.42 12.06 15.85
N GLU A 127 -8.70 11.72 15.72
CA GLU A 127 -9.57 11.32 16.84
C GLU A 127 -9.19 9.95 17.42
N LEU A 128 -8.49 9.10 16.67
CA LEU A 128 -7.99 7.82 17.17
C LEU A 128 -6.73 8.06 18.00
N ASP A 129 -6.67 7.48 19.20
CA ASP A 129 -5.45 7.51 20.00
C ASP A 129 -4.33 6.64 19.36
N PRO A 130 -3.06 6.75 19.81
CA PRO A 130 -1.96 5.99 19.22
C PRO A 130 -2.13 4.46 19.30
N VAL A 131 -2.82 3.95 20.31
CA VAL A 131 -3.10 2.52 20.48
C VAL A 131 -4.18 2.08 19.50
N GLU A 132 -5.28 2.83 19.39
CA GLU A 132 -6.35 2.60 18.43
C GLU A 132 -5.83 2.64 16.98
N ARG A 133 -5.00 3.63 16.65
CA ARG A 133 -4.33 3.69 15.34
C ARG A 133 -3.48 2.45 15.09
N GLY A 134 -2.71 2.00 16.08
CA GLY A 134 -1.91 0.77 15.97
C GLY A 134 -2.76 -0.47 15.70
N VAL A 135 -3.85 -0.64 16.45
CA VAL A 135 -4.81 -1.74 16.25
C VAL A 135 -5.43 -1.67 14.86
N PHE A 136 -5.83 -0.48 14.41
CA PHE A 136 -6.44 -0.27 13.11
C PHE A 136 -5.48 -0.58 11.96
N VAL A 137 -4.24 -0.05 11.99
CA VAL A 137 -3.20 -0.32 11.00
C VAL A 137 -2.86 -1.82 10.92
N LYS A 138 -2.76 -2.50 12.07
CA LYS A 138 -2.56 -3.95 12.13
C LYS A 138 -3.73 -4.72 11.52
N GLY A 139 -4.96 -4.27 11.77
CA GLY A 139 -6.18 -4.80 11.14
C GLY A 139 -6.16 -4.66 9.62
N LEU A 140 -5.88 -3.46 9.11
CA LEU A 140 -5.74 -3.18 7.69
C LEU A 140 -4.65 -4.06 7.04
N THR A 141 -3.50 -4.21 7.69
CA THR A 141 -2.40 -5.07 7.23
C THR A 141 -2.88 -6.51 7.01
N LYS A 142 -3.66 -7.07 7.94
CA LYS A 142 -4.24 -8.43 7.83
C LYS A 142 -5.24 -8.54 6.68
N MET A 143 -6.12 -7.56 6.54
CA MET A 143 -7.11 -7.54 5.46
C MET A 143 -6.45 -7.44 4.08
N ILE A 144 -5.50 -6.51 3.93
CA ILE A 144 -4.73 -6.30 2.70
C ILE A 144 -4.01 -7.59 2.30
N ARG A 145 -3.32 -8.23 3.24
CA ARG A 145 -2.63 -9.50 2.96
C ARG A 145 -3.57 -10.60 2.50
N SER A 146 -4.72 -10.78 3.17
CA SER A 146 -5.73 -11.77 2.78
C SER A 146 -6.25 -11.51 1.35
N LEU A 147 -6.47 -10.24 1.00
CA LEU A 147 -6.87 -9.85 -0.36
C LEU A 147 -5.77 -10.09 -1.40
N GLN A 148 -4.49 -9.98 -1.03
CA GLN A 148 -3.36 -10.31 -1.91
C GLN A 148 -3.22 -11.81 -2.12
N GLU A 149 -3.29 -12.60 -1.06
CA GLU A 149 -3.18 -14.07 -1.12
C GLU A 149 -4.35 -14.67 -1.92
N SER A 150 -5.52 -14.02 -1.93
CA SER A 150 -6.65 -14.39 -2.78
C SER A 150 -6.62 -13.78 -4.20
N GLY A 151 -5.54 -13.08 -4.57
CA GLY A 151 -5.36 -12.49 -5.90
C GLY A 151 -6.32 -11.35 -6.24
N ARG A 152 -7.01 -10.77 -5.24
CA ARG A 152 -7.97 -9.68 -5.43
C ARG A 152 -7.31 -8.32 -5.59
N ILE A 153 -6.12 -8.15 -5.00
CA ILE A 153 -5.29 -6.96 -5.18
C ILE A 153 -3.83 -7.36 -5.40
N SER A 154 -3.08 -6.45 -5.99
CA SER A 154 -1.64 -6.60 -6.21
C SER A 154 -0.86 -6.60 -4.88
N THR A 155 0.33 -7.19 -4.88
CA THR A 155 1.26 -7.08 -3.75
C THR A 155 1.55 -5.61 -3.46
N VAL A 156 1.31 -5.22 -2.21
CA VAL A 156 1.48 -3.87 -1.65
C VAL A 156 2.81 -3.86 -0.89
N ARG A 157 3.52 -2.74 -1.00
CA ARG A 157 4.83 -2.48 -0.40
C ARG A 157 4.75 -2.25 1.11
N MET A 158 4.24 -3.22 1.87
CA MET A 158 3.99 -3.08 3.30
C MET A 158 5.05 -3.77 4.16
N CYS A 159 5.23 -3.31 5.41
CA CYS A 159 6.18 -3.91 6.36
C CYS A 159 6.02 -5.44 6.48
N ALA A 160 4.77 -5.94 6.53
CA ALA A 160 4.49 -7.37 6.68
C ALA A 160 4.89 -8.27 5.50
N THR A 161 5.33 -7.70 4.38
CA THR A 161 5.88 -8.42 3.22
C THR A 161 7.34 -8.03 2.92
N CYS A 162 7.92 -7.16 3.74
CA CYS A 162 9.23 -6.57 3.53
C CYS A 162 10.35 -7.45 4.10
N THR A 163 11.45 -7.55 3.37
CA THR A 163 12.66 -8.26 3.81
C THR A 163 13.34 -7.63 5.03
N TYR A 164 13.17 -6.33 5.22
CA TYR A 164 13.79 -5.55 6.30
C TYR A 164 12.98 -5.55 7.60
N PHE A 165 11.74 -6.05 7.58
CA PHE A 165 10.87 -6.01 8.74
C PHE A 165 11.23 -7.10 9.75
N ARG A 166 11.36 -6.71 11.02
CA ARG A 166 11.61 -7.60 12.17
C ARG A 166 10.48 -7.39 13.17
N PRO A 167 9.37 -8.12 13.05
CA PRO A 167 8.23 -7.91 13.92
C PRO A 167 8.56 -8.35 15.36
N HIS A 168 8.36 -7.56 16.41
CA HIS A 168 8.58 -7.99 17.81
C HIS A 168 10.06 -8.24 18.17
N GLN A 169 10.98 -7.57 17.49
CA GLN A 169 12.41 -7.57 17.86
C GLN A 169 12.67 -6.95 19.25
N HIS A 170 11.82 -6.04 19.72
CA HIS A 170 11.92 -5.36 21.00
C HIS A 170 10.73 -5.75 21.92
N PRO A 171 10.72 -6.97 22.48
CA PRO A 171 9.61 -7.44 23.30
C PRO A 171 9.39 -6.53 24.52
N GLY A 172 8.14 -6.21 24.82
CA GLY A 172 7.76 -5.33 25.94
C GLY A 172 7.95 -3.82 25.70
N ALA A 173 8.56 -3.42 24.59
CA ALA A 173 8.66 -2.01 24.22
C ALA A 173 7.38 -1.50 23.55
N GLN A 174 7.11 -0.18 23.65
CA GLN A 174 6.02 0.45 22.91
C GLN A 174 6.19 0.33 21.38
N ALA A 175 7.43 0.25 20.92
CA ALA A 175 7.80 0.05 19.53
C ALA A 175 8.42 -1.35 19.37
N PRO A 176 7.60 -2.42 19.35
CA PRO A 176 8.09 -3.78 19.44
C PRO A 176 8.75 -4.26 18.15
N HIS A 177 8.43 -3.66 17.00
CA HIS A 177 9.01 -4.07 15.73
C HIS A 177 10.25 -3.24 15.40
N HIS A 178 10.97 -3.65 14.37
CA HIS A 178 12.14 -2.94 13.90
C HIS A 178 12.23 -2.98 12.38
N CYS A 179 12.74 -1.90 11.78
CA CYS A 179 13.07 -1.83 10.38
C CYS A 179 14.59 -1.86 10.21
N ALA A 180 15.11 -2.93 9.64
CA ALA A 180 16.54 -3.08 9.42
C ALA A 180 17.11 -2.19 8.29
N TYR A 181 16.26 -1.55 7.48
CA TYR A 181 16.74 -0.64 6.43
C TYR A 181 17.14 0.73 7.00
N VAL A 182 16.25 1.31 7.81
CA VAL A 182 16.47 2.62 8.48
C VAL A 182 17.10 2.47 9.87
N ASP A 183 17.24 1.24 10.35
CA ASP A 183 17.77 0.91 11.67
C ASP A 183 17.05 1.61 12.83
N ALA A 184 15.72 1.43 12.88
CA ALA A 184 14.87 2.08 13.87
C ALA A 184 13.72 1.19 14.36
N PRO A 185 13.31 1.34 15.64
CA PRO A 185 12.14 0.64 16.18
C PRO A 185 10.84 1.23 15.59
N LEU A 186 9.80 0.39 15.48
CA LEU A 186 8.49 0.74 14.93
C LEU A 186 7.38 0.30 15.89
N ARG A 187 6.45 1.21 16.20
CA ARG A 187 5.16 0.89 16.83
C ARG A 187 4.21 0.26 15.81
N ASP A 188 3.14 -0.38 16.27
CA ASP A 188 2.06 -0.86 15.39
C ASP A 188 1.51 0.29 14.51
N ALA A 189 1.42 1.51 15.05
CA ALA A 189 0.98 2.71 14.33
C ALA A 189 1.98 3.24 13.30
N ASP A 190 3.26 2.87 13.41
CA ASP A 190 4.33 3.29 12.50
C ASP A 190 4.54 2.29 11.34
N LEU A 191 3.77 1.19 11.32
CA LEU A 191 3.83 0.20 10.24
C LEU A 191 3.40 0.84 8.92
N ARG A 192 4.26 0.71 7.91
CA ARG A 192 4.02 1.25 6.59
C ARG A 192 3.18 0.30 5.76
N LEU A 193 2.10 0.82 5.20
CA LEU A 193 1.27 0.16 4.18
C LEU A 193 1.67 0.56 2.76
N ASP A 194 2.62 1.50 2.61
CA ASP A 194 3.31 1.78 1.35
C ASP A 194 4.70 2.35 1.68
N CYS A 195 5.74 1.54 1.53
CA CYS A 195 7.12 1.89 1.85
C CYS A 195 7.96 1.97 0.59
N GLN A 196 8.64 3.10 0.39
CA GLN A 196 9.52 3.32 -0.78
C GLN A 196 10.73 2.38 -0.76
N GLU A 197 11.24 2.08 0.43
CA GLU A 197 12.39 1.19 0.66
C GLU A 197 11.99 -0.29 0.74
N HIS A 198 10.76 -0.63 0.34
CA HIS A 198 10.27 -1.99 0.39
C HIS A 198 11.01 -2.88 -0.59
N GLU A 199 11.50 -4.01 -0.08
CA GLU A 199 11.93 -5.14 -0.88
C GLU A 199 11.13 -6.37 -0.47
N LEU A 200 10.54 -7.05 -1.47
CA LEU A 200 9.70 -8.21 -1.22
C LEU A 200 10.53 -9.36 -0.64
N ALA A 201 10.16 -9.83 0.55
CA ALA A 201 10.81 -10.98 1.14
C ALA A 201 10.60 -12.25 0.28
N GLY A 202 11.58 -13.16 0.34
CA GLY A 202 11.56 -14.45 -0.35
C GLY A 202 10.30 -15.26 -0.04
N GLU A 203 9.86 -16.09 -0.98
CA GLU A 203 8.59 -16.82 -0.87
C GLU A 203 8.55 -17.79 0.31
N ASP A 204 9.69 -18.38 0.66
CA ASP A 204 9.91 -19.25 1.81
C ASP A 204 9.94 -18.48 3.15
N VAL A 205 10.25 -17.18 3.09
CA VAL A 205 10.37 -16.28 4.24
C VAL A 205 9.02 -15.66 4.62
N ARG A 206 8.24 -15.20 3.62
CA ARG A 206 6.98 -14.45 3.84
C ARG A 206 5.96 -15.16 4.76
N PRO A 207 5.74 -16.48 4.69
CA PRO A 207 4.82 -17.18 5.59
C PRO A 207 5.33 -17.20 7.03
N LYS A 208 6.64 -17.40 7.24
CA LYS A 208 7.25 -17.44 8.58
C LYS A 208 7.20 -16.07 9.24
N LEU A 209 7.60 -15.02 8.50
CA LEU A 209 7.52 -13.63 8.97
C LEU A 209 6.10 -13.25 9.34
N TRP A 210 5.11 -13.68 8.55
CA TRP A 210 3.70 -13.47 8.88
C TRP A 210 3.28 -14.10 10.20
N GLN A 211 3.62 -15.38 10.37
CA GLN A 211 3.29 -16.13 11.56
C GLN A 211 3.86 -15.44 12.79
N VAL A 212 5.09 -14.96 12.72
CA VAL A 212 5.69 -14.20 13.82
C VAL A 212 4.96 -12.88 14.07
N PHE A 213 4.64 -12.11 13.03
CA PHE A 213 3.91 -10.85 13.16
C PHE A 213 2.54 -11.02 13.82
N ILE A 214 1.77 -12.04 13.42
CA ILE A 214 0.42 -12.28 13.96
C ILE A 214 0.42 -12.99 15.31
N LYS A 215 1.44 -13.81 15.63
CA LYS A 215 1.55 -14.53 16.91
C LYS A 215 1.89 -13.64 18.08
N GLY A 216 2.64 -12.54 17.86
CA GLY A 216 2.71 -11.44 18.83
C GLY A 216 1.41 -10.62 18.84
N GLY A 217 0.28 -11.32 18.94
CA GLY A 217 -1.06 -10.76 19.08
C GLY A 217 -1.22 -10.02 20.42
N PRO A 218 -2.44 -9.57 20.74
CA PRO A 218 -2.71 -8.68 21.89
C PRO A 218 -2.30 -9.23 23.28
N SER A 219 -1.81 -10.46 23.37
CA SER A 219 -1.40 -11.16 24.59
C SER A 219 0.11 -11.14 24.89
N GLY A 220 0.95 -10.48 24.09
CA GLY A 220 2.33 -10.16 24.51
C GLY A 220 3.30 -11.33 24.68
N GLU A 221 3.03 -12.53 24.13
CA GLU A 221 4.02 -13.61 24.13
C GLU A 221 5.24 -13.22 23.27
N ALA A 222 6.39 -13.09 23.94
CA ALA A 222 7.65 -12.71 23.30
C ALA A 222 8.13 -13.81 22.35
N VAL A 223 8.40 -13.44 21.09
CA VAL A 223 9.00 -14.35 20.12
C VAL A 223 10.52 -14.33 20.28
N SER A 224 11.15 -15.50 20.38
CA SER A 224 12.59 -15.64 20.64
C SER A 224 13.46 -15.02 19.52
N PRO A 225 14.59 -14.34 19.86
CA PRO A 225 15.48 -13.68 18.89
C PRO A 225 16.07 -14.57 17.77
N GLY A 226 16.10 -15.90 17.95
CA GLY A 226 16.60 -16.85 16.95
C GLY A 226 15.59 -17.21 15.84
N ALA A 227 14.34 -16.71 15.91
CA ALA A 227 13.28 -17.05 14.96
C ALA A 227 13.31 -16.20 13.68
N TRP A 228 14.27 -15.29 13.52
CA TRP A 228 14.30 -14.38 12.37
C TRP A 228 14.88 -15.06 11.13
N PRO A 229 14.20 -14.95 9.98
CA PRO A 229 14.80 -15.28 8.69
C PRO A 229 16.07 -14.46 8.47
N ALA A 230 17.13 -15.10 7.95
CA ALA A 230 18.34 -14.39 7.54
C ALA A 230 18.00 -13.31 6.50
N MET A 231 18.69 -12.17 6.55
CA MET A 231 18.52 -11.14 5.53
C MET A 231 18.97 -11.71 4.18
N PRO A 232 18.20 -11.56 3.09
CA PRO A 232 18.78 -11.69 1.77
C PRO A 232 19.87 -10.61 1.62
N THR A 233 20.97 -10.98 1.00
CA THR A 233 22.10 -10.09 0.78
C THR A 233 21.65 -8.91 -0.09
N LYS A 234 21.88 -7.66 0.38
CA LYS A 234 21.68 -6.45 -0.44
C LYS A 234 22.42 -6.61 -1.77
N SER A 235 21.71 -6.77 -2.89
CA SER A 235 22.29 -6.46 -4.19
C SER A 235 22.43 -4.93 -4.24
N ARG A 236 23.63 -4.43 -3.90
CA ARG A 236 23.93 -2.99 -3.90
C ARG A 236 23.56 -2.40 -5.27
N GLY A 237 22.54 -1.54 -5.27
CA GLY A 237 22.11 -0.77 -6.43
C GLY A 237 21.58 0.60 -6.05
N ILE A 238 22.32 1.33 -5.21
CA ILE A 238 22.08 2.76 -4.99
C ILE A 238 22.51 3.47 -6.29
N ARG A 239 21.56 4.01 -7.07
CA ARG A 239 21.85 5.09 -8.01
C ARG A 239 21.04 6.31 -7.58
N SER A 240 21.80 7.35 -7.29
CA SER A 240 21.41 8.74 -7.04
C SER A 240 20.57 9.33 -8.17
#